data_AF-A0A220VGP0-F1
#
_entry.id   AF-A0A220VGP0-F1
#
_cell.length_a   1.000
_cell.length_b   1.000
_cell.length_c   1.000
_cell.angle_alpha   90.00
_cell.angle_beta   90.00
_cell.angle_gamma   90.00
#
_symmetry.space_group_name_H-M   'P 1'
#
loop_
_entity.id
_entity.type
_entity.pdbx_description
1 polymer ?
#
loop_
_entity_poly.entity_id
_entity_poly.type
_entity_poly.pdbx_seq_one_letter_code
_entity_poly.pdbx_strand_id
1 'polypeptide(L)'
;MGKKLLILFGTLIAIFLVASAIIYFGSSPTNNNATSETKAEKTSDKPTVKDGKSKSSSIYSQKAKQICNMMEQSYELINKGEIQKAHDIASSAYWDVYDAVIEIKYRSYASPSQLFEVEQQFHSLAALIEKPMNDNKKAQIKKKMDGICKEVNKEAALLNKELGL
;
A
#
# COMPACT_ATOMS: atom_id res chain seq x y z
N MET A 1 59.00 16.89 -17.34
CA MET A 1 59.26 16.35 -16.00
C MET A 1 59.01 17.46 -14.99
N GLY A 2 57.93 17.40 -14.21
CA GLY A 2 57.56 18.50 -13.32
C GLY A 2 56.49 18.11 -12.29
N LYS A 3 56.98 17.80 -11.09
CA LYS A 3 56.38 17.89 -9.74
C LYS A 3 54.93 17.41 -9.55
N LYS A 4 54.84 16.20 -8.99
CA LYS A 4 53.67 15.65 -8.27
C LYS A 4 53.41 16.50 -7.01
N LEU A 5 52.19 17.02 -6.85
CA LEU A 5 51.71 17.61 -5.61
C LEU A 5 50.82 16.58 -4.91
N LEU A 6 51.35 15.99 -3.84
CA LEU A 6 50.63 15.10 -2.93
C LEU A 6 49.77 15.98 -2.00
N ILE A 7 48.45 15.81 -2.06
CA ILE A 7 47.54 16.32 -1.04
C ILE A 7 47.12 15.12 -0.19
N LEU A 8 47.58 15.13 1.05
CA LEU A 8 47.32 14.15 2.10
C LEU A 8 46.67 14.88 3.28
N PHE A 9 45.79 14.16 3.98
CA PHE A 9 45.07 14.52 5.21
C PHE A 9 43.86 15.46 5.02
N GLY A 10 42.70 15.24 5.64
CA GLY A 10 42.44 14.43 6.82
C GLY A 10 41.01 13.91 6.90
N THR A 11 40.92 12.73 7.48
CA THR A 11 39.75 12.10 8.06
C THR A 11 39.11 12.99 9.12
N LEU A 12 37.83 13.34 8.94
CA LEU A 12 36.98 13.81 10.03
C LEU A 12 35.82 12.81 10.17
N ILE A 13 36.02 11.82 11.03
CA ILE A 13 34.96 10.88 11.44
C ILE A 13 34.18 11.57 12.55
N ALA A 14 33.02 12.14 12.23
CA ALA A 14 32.09 12.64 13.23
C ALA A 14 31.17 11.49 13.67
N ILE A 15 31.45 10.94 14.85
CA ILE A 15 30.58 9.99 15.54
C ILE A 15 29.49 10.80 16.25
N PHE A 16 28.29 10.85 15.68
CA PHE A 16 27.11 11.34 16.38
C PHE A 16 26.34 10.14 16.94
N LEU A 17 26.60 9.83 18.21
CA LEU A 17 25.71 9.03 19.05
C LEU A 17 24.60 9.95 19.54
N VAL A 18 23.43 9.88 18.91
CA VAL A 18 22.20 10.48 19.45
C VAL A 18 21.36 9.35 20.02
N ALA A 19 21.52 9.13 21.33
CA ALA A 19 20.59 8.36 22.12
C ALA A 19 19.36 9.23 22.40
N SER A 20 18.27 8.98 21.67
CA SER A 20 16.97 9.54 22.00
C SER A 20 16.05 8.42 22.44
N ALA A 21 15.92 8.30 23.76
CA ALA A 21 14.85 7.56 24.40
C ALA A 21 13.52 8.21 24.01
N ILE A 22 12.66 7.47 23.29
CA ILE A 22 11.27 7.87 23.06
C ILE A 22 10.40 7.10 24.06
N ILE A 23 9.80 7.89 24.94
CA ILE A 23 8.89 7.50 25.99
C ILE A 23 7.59 7.01 25.36
N TYR A 24 7.19 5.79 25.73
CA TYR A 24 5.86 5.24 25.46
C TYR A 24 4.82 5.99 26.31
N PHE A 25 4.03 6.87 25.69
CA PHE A 25 2.80 7.38 26.29
C PHE A 25 1.61 6.71 25.61
N GLY A 26 1.05 5.71 26.30
CA GLY A 26 -0.27 5.19 26.02
C GLY A 26 -1.33 6.22 26.41
N SER A 27 -2.27 6.48 25.52
CA SER A 27 -3.53 7.13 25.83
C SER A 27 -4.57 6.60 24.85
N SER A 28 -5.34 5.62 25.32
CA SER A 28 -6.57 5.17 24.65
C SER A 28 -7.64 6.25 24.82
N PRO A 29 -8.25 6.78 23.75
CA PRO A 29 -9.50 7.50 23.88
C PRO A 29 -10.68 6.51 23.87
N THR A 30 -11.25 6.29 25.06
CA THR A 30 -12.65 5.87 25.23
C THR A 30 -13.53 7.01 24.72
N ASN A 31 -14.39 6.76 23.74
CA ASN A 31 -15.46 7.68 23.40
C ASN A 31 -16.82 7.00 23.57
N ASN A 32 -17.59 7.54 24.51
CA ASN A 32 -18.90 7.11 24.92
C ASN A 32 -19.97 7.81 24.08
N ASN A 33 -21.06 7.08 23.79
CA ASN A 33 -22.44 7.53 23.60
C ASN A 33 -22.75 8.61 22.55
N ALA A 34 -23.56 8.20 21.56
CA ALA A 34 -24.81 8.92 21.27
C ALA A 34 -25.77 7.98 20.51
N THR A 35 -26.58 7.24 21.28
CA THR A 35 -27.85 6.68 20.81
C THR A 35 -28.81 7.84 20.60
N SER A 36 -29.24 8.09 19.37
CA SER A 36 -30.42 8.93 19.08
C SER A 36 -31.55 8.03 18.64
N GLU A 37 -32.53 7.89 19.52
CA GLU A 37 -33.88 7.47 19.20
C GLU A 37 -34.57 8.59 18.40
N THR A 38 -35.01 8.29 17.18
CA THR A 38 -36.07 9.07 16.54
C THR A 38 -37.06 8.13 15.87
N LYS A 39 -38.15 7.89 16.61
CA LYS A 39 -39.55 7.90 16.19
C LYS A 39 -39.91 7.33 14.80
N ALA A 40 -40.63 6.22 14.85
CA ALA A 40 -41.37 5.64 13.74
C ALA A 40 -42.39 6.63 13.14
N GLU A 41 -42.37 6.77 11.82
CA GLU A 41 -43.53 7.18 11.03
C GLU A 41 -43.74 6.18 9.90
N LYS A 42 -44.98 5.70 9.84
CA LYS A 42 -45.45 4.59 9.02
C LYS A 42 -46.13 5.20 7.80
N THR A 43 -45.51 5.08 6.63
CA THR A 43 -46.21 5.28 5.35
C THR A 43 -45.80 4.19 4.37
N SER A 44 -46.84 3.45 4.01
CA SER A 44 -46.87 2.32 3.11
C SER A 44 -46.59 2.79 1.69
N ASP A 45 -45.49 2.36 1.10
CA ASP A 45 -45.43 2.09 -0.33
C ASP A 45 -44.47 0.93 -0.60
N LYS A 46 -45.05 -0.11 -1.20
CA LYS A 46 -44.45 -1.40 -1.53
C LYS A 46 -43.33 -1.21 -2.56
N PRO A 47 -42.04 -1.40 -2.23
CA PRO A 47 -41.00 -1.51 -3.23
C PRO A 47 -40.96 -2.97 -3.67
N THR A 48 -41.29 -3.19 -4.94
CA THR A 48 -41.04 -4.44 -5.64
C THR A 48 -39.54 -4.74 -5.57
N VAL A 49 -39.14 -5.64 -4.65
CA VAL A 49 -37.79 -6.19 -4.55
C VAL A 49 -37.54 -6.96 -5.85
N LYS A 50 -36.91 -6.28 -6.81
CA LYS A 50 -36.13 -6.98 -7.81
C LYS A 50 -34.87 -7.41 -7.06
N ASP A 51 -34.79 -8.70 -6.74
CA ASP A 51 -33.56 -9.37 -6.31
C ASP A 51 -32.50 -9.26 -7.42
N GLY A 52 -31.97 -8.06 -7.59
CA GLY A 52 -30.68 -7.84 -8.22
C GLY A 52 -29.70 -8.45 -7.26
N LYS A 53 -29.34 -9.72 -7.53
CA LYS A 53 -28.26 -10.46 -6.88
C LYS A 53 -27.00 -9.61 -6.98
N SER A 54 -26.84 -8.68 -6.03
CA SER A 54 -25.62 -7.91 -5.83
C SER A 54 -24.60 -8.97 -5.49
N LYS A 55 -23.80 -9.38 -6.50
CA LYS A 55 -22.65 -10.23 -6.28
C LYS A 55 -21.79 -9.48 -5.28
N SER A 56 -21.91 -9.84 -4.00
CA SER A 56 -21.00 -9.42 -2.96
C SER A 56 -19.61 -9.64 -3.53
N SER A 57 -18.88 -8.56 -3.81
CA SER A 57 -17.51 -8.65 -4.33
C SER A 57 -16.73 -9.60 -3.43
N SER A 58 -16.00 -10.57 -4.00
CA SER A 58 -15.27 -11.53 -3.19
C SER A 58 -14.26 -10.83 -2.27
N ILE A 59 -13.84 -11.52 -1.20
CA ILE A 59 -12.84 -10.96 -0.29
C ILE A 59 -11.53 -10.59 -1.02
N TYR A 60 -11.09 -11.39 -1.99
CA TYR A 60 -9.86 -11.12 -2.74
C TYR A 60 -10.01 -9.95 -3.71
N SER A 61 -11.16 -9.78 -4.35
CA SER A 61 -11.45 -8.61 -5.17
C SER A 61 -11.50 -7.33 -4.34
N GLN A 62 -12.02 -7.39 -3.10
CA GLN A 62 -11.98 -6.26 -2.17
C GLN A 62 -10.54 -5.92 -1.74
N LYS A 63 -9.70 -6.93 -1.49
CA LYS A 63 -8.30 -6.73 -1.11
C LYS A 63 -7.43 -6.20 -2.25
N ALA A 64 -7.61 -6.71 -3.47
CA ALA A 64 -6.95 -6.14 -4.65
C ALA A 64 -7.36 -4.67 -4.87
N LYS A 65 -8.64 -4.34 -4.69
CA LYS A 65 -9.11 -2.94 -4.72
C LYS A 65 -8.48 -2.10 -3.62
N GLN A 66 -8.36 -2.63 -2.39
CA GLN A 66 -7.70 -1.94 -1.29
C GLN A 66 -6.25 -1.58 -1.63
N ILE A 67 -5.48 -2.52 -2.20
CA ILE A 67 -4.10 -2.27 -2.65
C ILE A 67 -4.07 -1.13 -3.68
N CYS A 68 -4.95 -1.17 -4.68
CA CYS A 68 -4.99 -0.12 -5.71
C CYS A 68 -5.33 1.26 -5.15
N ASN A 69 -6.26 1.34 -4.19
CA ASN A 69 -6.57 2.59 -3.51
C ASN A 69 -5.35 3.11 -2.72
N MET A 70 -4.58 2.23 -2.08
CA MET A 70 -3.34 2.62 -1.39
C MET A 70 -2.27 3.11 -2.37
N MET A 71 -2.17 2.52 -3.57
CA MET A 71 -1.28 3.02 -4.63
C MET A 71 -1.67 4.42 -5.08
N GLU A 72 -2.96 4.67 -5.29
CA GLU A 72 -3.48 5.99 -5.65
C GLU A 72 -3.20 7.02 -4.55
N GLN A 73 -3.48 6.69 -3.29
CA GLN A 73 -3.17 7.54 -2.14
C GLN A 73 -1.67 7.85 -2.03
N SER A 74 -0.80 6.85 -2.24
CA SER A 74 0.65 7.06 -2.27
C SER A 74 1.05 8.04 -3.38
N TYR A 75 0.45 7.92 -4.57
CA TYR A 75 0.71 8.84 -5.68
C TYR A 75 0.24 10.27 -5.40
N GLU A 76 -0.90 10.45 -4.73
CA GLU A 76 -1.36 11.76 -4.29
C GLU A 76 -0.39 12.41 -3.29
N LEU A 77 0.15 11.62 -2.35
CA LEU A 77 1.14 12.10 -1.38
C LEU A 77 2.46 12.50 -2.06
N ILE A 78 2.87 11.79 -3.12
CA ILE A 78 4.02 12.18 -3.96
C ILE A 78 3.80 13.55 -4.58
N ASN A 79 2.59 13.82 -5.09
CA ASN A 79 2.26 15.11 -5.71
C ASN A 79 2.22 16.26 -4.69
N LYS A 80 1.93 15.95 -3.42
CA LYS A 80 1.99 16.89 -2.30
C LYS A 80 3.41 17.06 -1.72
N GLY A 81 4.40 16.30 -2.20
CA GLY A 81 5.76 16.33 -1.68
C GLY A 81 5.97 15.56 -0.36
N GLU A 82 4.96 14.82 0.09
CA GLU A 82 4.97 14.02 1.32
C GLU A 82 5.61 12.64 1.08
N ILE A 83 6.86 12.63 0.61
CA ILE A 83 7.53 11.42 0.07
C ILE A 83 7.61 10.27 1.08
N GLN A 84 7.92 10.54 2.35
CA GLN A 84 8.02 9.48 3.37
C GLN A 84 6.66 8.79 3.58
N LYS A 85 5.58 9.57 3.72
CA LYS A 85 4.25 8.99 3.88
C LYS A 85 3.81 8.22 2.64
N ALA A 86 4.15 8.71 1.45
CA ALA A 86 3.89 7.99 0.21
C ALA A 86 4.61 6.63 0.17
N HIS A 87 5.89 6.61 0.57
CA HIS A 87 6.67 5.38 0.71
C HIS A 87 5.98 4.43 1.69
N ASP A 88 5.65 4.90 2.90
CA ASP A 88 5.05 4.08 3.95
C ASP A 88 3.72 3.45 3.50
N ILE A 89 2.84 4.21 2.83
CA ILE A 89 1.59 3.69 2.28
C ILE A 89 1.85 2.61 1.20
N ALA A 90 2.81 2.83 0.31
CA ALA A 90 3.15 1.86 -0.73
C ALA A 90 3.73 0.57 -0.14
N SER A 91 4.59 0.68 0.89
CA SER A 91 5.12 -0.47 1.62
C SER A 91 4.04 -1.21 2.42
N SER A 92 3.14 -0.49 3.09
CA SER A 92 2.01 -1.09 3.82
C SER A 92 1.08 -1.87 2.89
N ALA A 93 0.89 -1.43 1.65
CA ALA A 93 0.08 -2.18 0.69
C ALA A 93 0.63 -3.59 0.43
N TYR A 94 1.95 -3.75 0.48
CA TYR A 94 2.60 -5.06 0.40
C TYR A 94 2.39 -5.85 1.70
N TRP A 95 2.90 -5.35 2.83
CA TRP A 95 2.93 -6.11 4.08
C TRP A 95 1.54 -6.36 4.68
N ASP A 96 0.69 -5.34 4.71
CA ASP A 96 -0.57 -5.38 5.46
C ASP A 96 -1.73 -5.98 4.64
N VAL A 97 -1.57 -6.08 3.32
CA VAL A 97 -2.66 -6.51 2.42
C VAL A 97 -2.22 -7.61 1.47
N TYR A 98 -1.16 -7.41 0.69
CA TYR A 98 -0.74 -8.40 -0.30
C TYR A 98 -0.19 -9.66 0.36
N ASP A 99 0.93 -9.55 1.09
CA ASP A 99 1.60 -10.70 1.73
C ASP A 99 0.68 -11.35 2.77
N ALA A 100 0.09 -10.53 3.66
CA ALA A 100 -0.77 -11.01 4.74
C ALA A 100 -2.09 -11.66 4.30
N VAL A 101 -2.56 -11.47 3.06
CA VAL A 101 -3.88 -11.96 2.63
C VAL A 101 -3.88 -12.64 1.26
N ILE A 102 -3.44 -11.93 0.22
CA ILE A 102 -3.53 -12.44 -1.16
C ILE A 102 -2.45 -13.49 -1.39
N GLU A 103 -1.19 -13.19 -1.10
CA GLU A 103 -0.05 -14.05 -1.39
C GLU A 103 -0.17 -15.40 -0.67
N ILE A 104 -0.50 -15.39 0.63
CA ILE A 104 -0.71 -16.62 1.43
C ILE A 104 -1.66 -17.60 0.74
N LYS A 105 -2.73 -17.09 0.13
CA LYS A 105 -3.72 -17.93 -0.55
C LYS A 105 -3.33 -18.25 -1.99
N TYR A 106 -2.67 -17.31 -2.67
CA TYR A 106 -2.22 -17.48 -4.05
C TYR A 106 -1.05 -18.46 -4.19
N ARG A 107 -0.22 -18.64 -3.14
CA ARG A 107 0.90 -19.59 -3.09
C ARG A 107 0.56 -21.02 -3.53
N SER A 108 -0.68 -21.48 -3.32
CA SER A 108 -1.13 -22.82 -3.74
C SER A 108 -1.37 -22.96 -5.26
N TYR A 109 -1.43 -21.84 -5.99
CA TYR A 109 -1.80 -21.78 -7.40
C TYR A 109 -0.70 -21.18 -8.28
N ALA A 110 0.43 -20.79 -7.70
CA ALA A 110 1.49 -20.05 -8.37
C ALA A 110 2.85 -20.70 -8.12
N SER A 111 3.75 -20.57 -9.10
CA SER A 111 5.15 -20.96 -8.91
C SER A 111 5.88 -19.94 -8.02
N PRO A 112 7.00 -20.35 -7.37
CA PRO A 112 7.86 -19.42 -6.63
C PRO A 112 8.31 -18.21 -7.47
N SER A 113 8.57 -18.40 -8.77
CA SER A 113 8.97 -17.31 -9.66
C SER A 113 7.87 -16.27 -9.86
N GLN A 114 6.60 -16.70 -9.94
CA GLN A 114 5.46 -15.78 -10.09
C GLN A 114 5.25 -14.95 -8.83
N LEU A 115 5.37 -15.58 -7.65
CA LEU A 115 5.27 -14.88 -6.37
C LEU A 115 6.38 -13.83 -6.22
N PHE A 116 7.62 -14.23 -6.50
CA PHE A 116 8.78 -13.34 -6.42
C PHE A 116 8.68 -12.15 -7.40
N GLU A 117 8.09 -12.34 -8.58
CA GLU A 117 7.90 -11.26 -9.54
C GLU A 117 7.03 -10.14 -8.98
N VAL A 118 5.93 -10.47 -8.29
CA VAL A 118 5.02 -9.47 -7.72
C VAL A 118 5.63 -8.83 -6.47
N GLU A 119 6.22 -9.62 -5.58
CA GLU A 119 6.98 -9.10 -4.43
C GLU A 119 8.06 -8.09 -4.89
N GLN A 120 8.84 -8.44 -5.91
CA GLN A 120 9.88 -7.56 -6.43
C GLN A 120 9.30 -6.27 -7.01
N GLN A 121 8.10 -6.29 -7.60
CA GLN A 121 7.44 -5.07 -8.05
C GLN A 121 7.17 -4.11 -6.88
N PHE A 122 6.64 -4.61 -5.76
CA PHE A 122 6.41 -3.80 -4.56
C PHE A 122 7.71 -3.23 -3.98
N HIS A 123 8.74 -4.05 -3.77
CA HIS A 123 10.03 -3.57 -3.24
C HIS A 123 10.68 -2.55 -4.18
N SER A 124 10.61 -2.77 -5.49
CA SER A 124 11.15 -1.84 -6.48
C SER A 124 10.36 -0.53 -6.56
N LEU A 125 9.06 -0.55 -6.24
CA LEU A 125 8.25 0.64 -6.13
C LEU A 125 8.65 1.46 -4.90
N ALA A 126 8.73 0.83 -3.73
CA ALA A 126 9.13 1.50 -2.49
C ALA A 126 10.51 2.16 -2.64
N ALA A 127 11.49 1.43 -3.18
CA ALA A 127 12.83 1.96 -3.46
C ALA A 127 12.84 3.14 -4.46
N LEU A 128 11.83 3.27 -5.32
CA LEU A 128 11.72 4.38 -6.27
C LEU A 128 11.09 5.64 -5.64
N ILE A 129 10.31 5.48 -4.55
CA ILE A 129 9.66 6.58 -3.82
C ILE A 129 10.66 7.18 -2.83
N GLU A 130 11.63 7.89 -3.39
CA GLU A 130 12.70 8.55 -2.65
C GLU A 130 12.97 9.97 -3.20
N LYS A 131 13.60 10.82 -2.39
CA LYS A 131 14.04 12.15 -2.84
C LYS A 131 15.37 12.05 -3.59
N PRO A 132 15.64 12.94 -4.57
CA PRO A 132 14.76 13.99 -5.08
C PRO A 132 13.68 13.44 -6.02
N MET A 133 12.49 14.05 -5.97
CA MET A 133 11.36 13.70 -6.84
C MET A 133 11.34 14.61 -8.07
N ASN A 134 11.18 14.03 -9.26
CA ASN A 134 11.01 14.74 -10.53
C ASN A 134 9.93 14.07 -11.37
N ASP A 135 9.49 14.71 -12.46
CA ASP A 135 8.35 14.24 -13.25
C ASP A 135 8.60 12.90 -13.94
N ASN A 136 9.85 12.61 -14.33
CA ASN A 136 10.21 11.30 -14.88
C ASN A 136 10.09 10.20 -13.82
N LYS A 137 10.58 10.42 -12.59
CA LYS A 137 10.40 9.49 -11.45
C LYS A 137 8.92 9.29 -11.16
N LYS A 138 8.11 10.36 -11.12
CA LYS A 138 6.65 10.26 -10.93
C LYS A 138 5.98 9.39 -11.99
N ALA A 139 6.31 9.57 -13.26
CA ALA A 139 5.77 8.75 -14.35
C ALA A 139 6.16 7.27 -14.21
N GLN A 140 7.40 6.97 -13.83
CA GLN A 140 7.86 5.61 -13.57
C GLN A 140 7.14 4.97 -12.37
N ILE A 141 6.95 5.73 -11.30
CA ILE A 141 6.18 5.31 -10.12
C ILE A 141 4.75 4.96 -10.51
N LYS A 142 4.05 5.86 -11.23
CA LYS A 142 2.68 5.61 -11.68
C LYS A 142 2.58 4.35 -12.53
N LYS A 143 3.51 4.16 -13.47
CA LYS A 143 3.56 2.95 -14.31
C LYS A 143 3.75 1.68 -13.48
N LYS A 144 4.61 1.70 -12.45
CA LYS A 144 4.81 0.56 -11.54
C LYS A 144 3.57 0.27 -10.71
N MET A 145 2.92 1.30 -10.16
CA MET A 145 1.66 1.18 -9.42
C MET A 145 0.56 0.53 -10.27
N ASP A 146 0.43 0.94 -11.53
CA ASP A 146 -0.54 0.35 -12.47
C ASP A 146 -0.22 -1.12 -12.78
N GLY A 147 1.08 -1.45 -12.91
CA GLY A 147 1.54 -2.83 -13.07
C GLY A 147 1.18 -3.72 -11.87
N ILE A 148 1.46 -3.25 -10.66
CA ILE A 148 1.09 -3.95 -9.42
C ILE A 148 -0.42 -4.15 -9.37
N CYS A 149 -1.21 -3.10 -9.62
CA CYS A 149 -2.66 -3.18 -9.66
C CYS A 149 -3.16 -4.24 -10.65
N LYS A 150 -2.56 -4.33 -11.83
CA LYS A 150 -2.92 -5.33 -12.83
C LYS A 150 -2.66 -6.75 -12.32
N GLU A 151 -1.48 -7.01 -11.76
CA GLU A 151 -1.13 -8.35 -11.29
C GLU A 151 -1.98 -8.76 -10.07
N VAL A 152 -2.16 -7.90 -9.05
CA VAL A 152 -2.97 -8.27 -7.88
C VAL A 152 -4.44 -8.50 -8.22
N ASN A 153 -4.99 -7.81 -9.23
CA ASN A 153 -6.35 -8.08 -9.71
C ASN A 153 -6.44 -9.42 -10.46
N LYS A 154 -5.40 -9.77 -11.23
CA LYS A 154 -5.32 -11.07 -11.90
C LYS A 154 -5.23 -12.22 -10.89
N GLU A 155 -4.43 -12.07 -9.85
CA GLU A 155 -4.34 -13.06 -8.76
C GLU A 155 -5.67 -13.20 -8.01
N ALA A 156 -6.31 -12.09 -7.65
CA ALA A 156 -7.62 -12.10 -7.02
C ALA A 156 -8.68 -12.79 -7.90
N ALA A 157 -8.67 -12.55 -9.21
CA ALA A 157 -9.57 -13.22 -10.15
C ALA A 157 -9.34 -14.73 -10.20
N LEU A 158 -8.08 -15.18 -10.16
CA LEU A 158 -7.77 -16.61 -10.08
C LEU A 158 -8.28 -17.20 -8.77
N LEU A 159 -7.97 -16.57 -7.63
CA LEU A 159 -8.43 -17.03 -6.32
C LEU A 159 -9.95 -17.16 -6.25
N ASN A 160 -10.69 -16.19 -6.79
CA ASN A 160 -12.15 -16.26 -6.84
C ASN A 160 -12.63 -17.46 -7.64
N LYS A 161 -12.03 -17.68 -8.80
CA LYS A 161 -12.38 -18.81 -9.68
C LYS A 161 -12.09 -20.14 -9.01
N GLU A 162 -10.90 -20.32 -8.45
CA GLU A 162 -10.46 -21.60 -7.86
C GLU A 162 -11.13 -21.90 -6.50
N LEU A 163 -11.66 -20.87 -5.82
CA LEU A 163 -12.37 -21.02 -4.53
C LEU A 163 -13.90 -20.91 -4.65
N GLY A 164 -14.44 -20.66 -5.85
CA GLY A 164 -15.88 -20.55 -6.07
C GLY A 164 -16.53 -19.32 -5.41
N LEU A 165 -15.82 -18.19 -5.38
CA LEU A 165 -16.25 -16.91 -4.77
C LEU A 165 -16.77 -15.89 -5.79
#